data_AF-A0A7Z9Y193-F1
#
_entry.id   AF-A0A7Z9Y193-F1
#
_cell.length_a   1.000
_cell.length_b   1.000
_cell.length_c   1.000
_cell.angle_alpha   90.00
_cell.angle_beta   90.00
_cell.angle_gamma   90.00
#
_symmetry.space_group_name_H-M   'P 1'
#
loop_
_entity.id
_entity.type
_entity.pdbx_description
1 polymer ?
#
loop_
_entity_poly.entity_id
_entity_poly.type
_entity_poly.pdbx_seq_one_letter_code
_entity_poly.pdbx_strand_id
1 'polypeptide(L)'
;MSATAETLQLDTDVSNVIPLSQFVSDFGDGLLEAVTRQNPPVYDGTPDPRRDAVMEVLKRKPFPAQRAVVQAVTRLLVDEAEQAAVINAEMGTGKTMMAICTAAVLHAEGYRRTLVIAPPHLVYKWRREILETVPNARVWVLNGPDTLRKLLQLRTALEQTPTHRGPEFFIMGRVRMRMGFHWKPAYAVRNVHVREHTERGNDESPTFVRTVRYAACPACGTTVVNGDGDPVPPELFPTERRQTCRECGEPL
;
A
#
# COMPACT_ATOMS: atom_id res chain seq x y z
N MET A 1 -43.54 -32.27 -54.30
CA MET A 1 -42.75 -32.88 -53.20
C MET A 1 -41.38 -33.24 -53.73
N SER A 2 -40.38 -32.41 -53.45
CA SER A 2 -39.11 -32.80 -52.84
C SER A 2 -38.18 -31.58 -52.97
N ALA A 3 -37.83 -31.02 -51.82
CA ALA A 3 -36.93 -29.90 -51.69
C ALA A 3 -35.49 -30.36 -51.98
N THR A 4 -34.77 -29.61 -52.80
CA THR A 4 -33.30 -29.67 -52.83
C THR A 4 -32.77 -28.41 -52.16
N ALA A 5 -32.03 -28.65 -51.09
CA ALA A 5 -31.42 -27.65 -50.24
C ALA A 5 -30.39 -26.81 -51.02
N GLU A 6 -30.63 -25.51 -51.11
CA GLU A 6 -29.57 -24.54 -51.38
C GLU A 6 -28.70 -24.43 -50.13
N THR A 7 -27.58 -25.16 -50.15
CA THR A 7 -26.47 -24.94 -49.23
C THR A 7 -25.91 -23.56 -49.52
N LEU A 8 -26.25 -22.57 -48.69
CA LEU A 8 -25.55 -21.29 -48.62
C LEU A 8 -24.09 -21.57 -48.24
N GLN A 9 -23.22 -21.66 -49.25
CA GLN A 9 -21.78 -21.59 -49.08
C GLN A 9 -21.45 -20.18 -48.60
N LEU A 10 -21.17 -20.06 -47.30
CA LEU A 10 -20.43 -18.93 -46.78
C LEU A 10 -19.01 -19.05 -47.33
N ASP A 11 -18.72 -18.35 -48.43
CA ASP A 11 -17.36 -18.07 -48.88
C ASP A 11 -16.69 -17.19 -47.82
N THR A 12 -16.21 -17.83 -46.75
CA THR A 12 -15.22 -17.25 -45.86
C THR A 12 -13.96 -17.08 -46.68
N ASP A 13 -13.70 -15.86 -47.13
CA ASP A 13 -12.49 -15.46 -47.84
C ASP A 13 -11.26 -15.76 -46.95
N VAL A 14 -10.68 -16.95 -47.12
CA VAL A 14 -9.53 -17.45 -46.34
C VAL A 14 -8.24 -16.67 -46.70
N SER A 15 -8.29 -15.74 -47.65
CA SER A 15 -7.14 -14.98 -48.14
C SER A 15 -6.51 -14.02 -47.12
N ASN A 16 -7.21 -13.69 -46.03
CA ASN A 16 -6.73 -12.81 -44.97
C ASN A 16 -6.48 -13.52 -43.63
N VAL A 17 -6.33 -14.85 -43.64
CA VAL A 17 -6.03 -15.63 -42.43
C VAL A 17 -4.55 -15.99 -42.41
N ILE A 18 -3.77 -15.24 -41.62
CA ILE A 18 -2.35 -15.54 -41.36
C ILE A 18 -2.25 -16.36 -40.06
N PRO A 19 -1.53 -17.50 -40.06
CA PRO A 19 -1.23 -18.23 -38.82
C PRO A 19 -0.47 -17.37 -37.82
N LEU A 20 -0.82 -17.44 -36.54
CA LEU A 20 -0.21 -16.60 -35.49
C LEU A 20 1.32 -16.71 -35.45
N SER A 21 1.88 -17.90 -35.66
CA SER A 21 3.33 -18.11 -35.70
C SER A 21 3.99 -17.34 -36.85
N GLN A 22 3.35 -17.29 -38.02
CA GLN A 22 3.84 -16.57 -39.18
C GLN A 22 3.69 -15.05 -38.98
N PHE A 23 2.57 -14.60 -38.41
CA PHE A 23 2.38 -13.18 -38.06
C PHE A 23 3.43 -12.69 -37.05
N VAL A 24 3.71 -13.46 -35.99
CA VAL A 24 4.73 -13.10 -35.00
C VAL A 24 6.13 -13.13 -35.62
N SER A 25 6.41 -14.03 -36.55
CA SER A 25 7.69 -14.06 -37.27
C SER A 25 7.85 -12.85 -38.20
N ASP A 26 6.81 -12.49 -38.94
CA ASP A 26 6.89 -11.47 -40.00
C ASP A 26 6.79 -10.04 -39.44
N PHE A 27 6.04 -9.85 -38.35
CA PHE A 27 5.74 -8.53 -37.77
C PHE A 27 6.26 -8.36 -36.33
N GLY A 28 6.90 -9.38 -35.74
CA GLY A 28 7.32 -9.39 -34.35
C GLY A 28 8.24 -8.23 -33.97
N ASP A 29 9.25 -7.96 -34.80
CA ASP A 29 10.23 -6.89 -34.54
C ASP A 29 9.56 -5.51 -34.54
N GLY A 30 8.68 -5.25 -35.50
CA GLY A 30 7.93 -3.99 -35.59
C GLY A 30 6.94 -3.81 -34.44
N LEU A 31 6.30 -4.90 -34.00
CA LEU A 31 5.44 -4.89 -32.80
C LEU A 31 6.24 -4.62 -31.54
N LEU A 32 7.41 -5.27 -31.38
CA LEU A 32 8.29 -5.06 -30.24
C LEU A 32 8.77 -3.61 -30.20
N GLU A 33 9.22 -3.06 -31.32
CA GLU A 33 9.66 -1.67 -31.42
C GLU A 33 8.52 -0.69 -31.08
N ALA A 34 7.32 -0.94 -31.58
CA ALA A 34 6.14 -0.13 -31.24
C ALA A 34 5.82 -0.18 -29.74
N VAL A 35 5.89 -1.37 -29.12
CA VAL A 35 5.68 -1.55 -27.69
C VAL A 35 6.75 -0.83 -26.88
N THR A 36 8.03 -0.96 -27.25
CA THR A 36 9.15 -0.27 -26.58
C THR A 36 9.03 1.25 -26.69
N ARG A 37 8.60 1.77 -27.84
CA ARG A 37 8.39 3.21 -28.03
C ARG A 37 7.22 3.73 -27.20
N GLN A 38 6.15 2.96 -27.06
CA GLN A 38 4.99 3.33 -26.24
C GLN A 38 5.23 3.16 -24.74
N ASN A 39 6.11 2.21 -24.37
CA ASN A 39 6.39 1.85 -22.98
C ASN A 39 7.92 1.79 -22.77
N PRO A 40 8.59 2.96 -22.75
CA PRO A 40 10.03 2.98 -22.49
C PRO A 40 10.33 2.39 -21.12
N PRO A 41 11.39 1.57 -20.99
CA PRO A 41 11.74 0.97 -19.72
C PRO A 41 12.21 2.04 -18.73
N VAL A 42 11.73 1.95 -17.48
CA VAL A 42 12.15 2.84 -16.39
C VAL A 42 13.65 2.66 -16.05
N TYR A 43 14.17 1.44 -16.21
CA TYR A 43 15.59 1.13 -16.00
C TYR A 43 16.23 0.68 -17.32
N ASP A 44 17.20 1.46 -17.78
CA ASP A 44 17.92 1.30 -19.05
C ASP A 44 19.18 0.44 -18.93
N GLY A 45 19.43 -0.14 -17.75
CA GLY A 45 20.65 -0.90 -17.48
C GLY A 45 21.78 -0.08 -16.85
N THR A 46 21.65 1.25 -16.76
CA THR A 46 22.65 2.12 -16.12
C THR A 46 22.39 2.22 -14.61
N PRO A 47 23.25 1.63 -13.75
CA PRO A 47 23.04 1.65 -12.31
C PRO A 47 23.31 3.02 -11.70
N ASP A 48 22.56 3.39 -10.66
CA ASP A 48 22.92 4.53 -9.81
C ASP A 48 24.13 4.15 -8.93
N PRO A 49 25.27 4.88 -8.99
CA PRO A 49 26.46 4.57 -8.22
C PRO A 49 26.29 4.63 -6.70
N ARG A 50 25.41 5.49 -6.18
CA ARG A 50 25.13 5.60 -4.74
C ARG A 50 24.38 4.36 -4.25
N ARG A 51 23.36 3.92 -4.98
CA ARG A 51 22.62 2.68 -4.68
C ARG A 51 23.52 1.46 -4.78
N ASP A 52 24.41 1.46 -5.76
CA ASP A 52 25.39 0.40 -5.95
C ASP A 52 26.39 0.33 -4.79
N ALA A 53 26.88 1.49 -4.31
CA ALA A 53 27.74 1.57 -3.13
C ALA A 53 27.07 1.02 -1.86
N VAL A 54 25.76 1.21 -1.68
CA VAL A 54 25.01 0.61 -0.56
C VAL A 54 25.02 -0.92 -0.65
N MET A 55 24.80 -1.48 -1.85
CA MET A 55 24.85 -2.92 -2.06
C MET A 55 26.26 -3.50 -1.88
N GLU A 56 27.31 -2.70 -2.15
CA GLU A 56 28.71 -3.12 -1.94
C GLU A 56 29.10 -3.29 -0.48
N VAL A 57 28.50 -2.54 0.45
CA VAL A 57 28.82 -2.62 1.88
C VAL A 57 27.97 -3.64 2.65
N LEU A 58 27.09 -4.38 1.96
CA LEU A 58 26.34 -5.48 2.55
C LEU A 58 27.27 -6.65 2.90
N LYS A 59 26.95 -7.37 3.96
CA LYS A 59 27.69 -8.58 4.39
C LYS A 59 27.63 -9.67 3.32
N ARG A 60 26.47 -9.82 2.68
CA ARG A 60 26.26 -10.72 1.54
C ARG A 60 25.89 -9.87 0.33
N LYS A 61 26.70 -9.96 -0.72
CA LYS A 61 26.52 -9.16 -1.92
C LYS A 61 25.56 -9.86 -2.90
N PRO A 62 24.57 -9.15 -3.45
CA PRO A 62 23.74 -9.68 -4.53
C PRO A 62 24.58 -9.89 -5.81
N PHE A 63 24.23 -10.90 -6.59
CA PHE A 63 24.83 -11.13 -7.92
C PHE A 63 24.52 -9.97 -8.88
N PRO A 64 25.30 -9.78 -9.96
CA PRO A 64 25.08 -8.67 -10.90
C PRO A 64 23.64 -8.56 -11.43
N ALA A 65 23.02 -9.69 -11.79
CA ALA A 65 21.61 -9.71 -12.23
C ALA A 65 20.64 -9.29 -11.11
N GLN A 66 20.89 -9.70 -9.85
CA GLN A 66 20.09 -9.28 -8.70
C GLN A 66 20.26 -7.77 -8.42
N ARG A 67 21.47 -7.23 -8.61
CA ARG A 67 21.73 -5.78 -8.48
C ARG A 67 20.94 -4.98 -9.50
N ALA A 68 20.91 -5.42 -10.75
CA ALA A 68 20.12 -4.78 -11.80
C ALA A 68 18.63 -4.75 -11.44
N VAL A 69 18.09 -5.84 -10.86
CA VAL A 69 16.71 -5.85 -10.35
C VAL A 69 16.51 -4.86 -9.22
N VAL A 70 17.44 -4.78 -8.26
CA VAL A 70 17.36 -3.82 -7.14
C VAL A 70 17.39 -2.38 -7.65
N GLN A 71 18.25 -2.07 -8.62
CA GLN A 71 18.33 -0.75 -9.26
C GLN A 71 17.01 -0.40 -9.96
N ALA A 72 16.45 -1.33 -10.74
CA ALA A 72 15.19 -1.14 -11.44
C ALA A 72 14.02 -0.90 -10.48
N VAL A 73 13.92 -1.74 -9.43
CA VAL A 73 12.86 -1.61 -8.41
C VAL A 73 12.99 -0.30 -7.64
N THR A 74 14.21 0.08 -7.25
CA THR A 74 14.41 1.33 -6.49
C THR A 74 14.10 2.55 -7.35
N ARG A 75 14.50 2.55 -8.63
CA ARG A 75 14.19 3.63 -9.57
C ARG A 75 12.69 3.82 -9.75
N LEU A 76 11.96 2.72 -9.93
CA LEU A 76 10.50 2.75 -10.03
C LEU A 76 9.85 3.34 -8.76
N LEU A 77 10.27 2.90 -7.58
CA LEU A 77 9.66 3.32 -6.31
C LEU A 77 10.06 4.73 -5.86
N VAL A 78 11.30 5.14 -6.12
CA VAL A 78 11.88 6.38 -5.58
C VAL A 78 11.88 7.49 -6.62
N ASP A 79 12.33 7.20 -7.84
CA ASP A 79 12.52 8.24 -8.86
C ASP A 79 11.22 8.50 -9.62
N GLU A 80 10.47 7.44 -9.96
CA GLU A 80 9.15 7.54 -10.61
C GLU A 80 7.99 7.66 -9.60
N ALA A 81 8.28 7.55 -8.30
CA ALA A 81 7.31 7.64 -7.20
C ALA A 81 6.11 6.68 -7.33
N GLU A 82 6.32 5.53 -7.96
CA GLU A 82 5.28 4.51 -8.12
C GLU A 82 4.92 3.84 -6.80
N GLN A 83 3.66 3.40 -6.70
CA GLN A 83 3.12 2.84 -5.47
C GLN A 83 3.63 1.41 -5.19
N ALA A 84 4.04 0.67 -6.22
CA ALA A 84 4.44 -0.71 -6.09
C ALA A 84 5.41 -1.16 -7.19
N ALA A 85 6.27 -2.11 -6.84
CA ALA A 85 7.13 -2.82 -7.77
C ALA A 85 6.93 -4.34 -7.62
N VAL A 86 6.89 -5.05 -8.75
CA VAL A 86 6.69 -6.50 -8.77
C VAL A 86 7.93 -7.18 -9.33
N ILE A 87 8.60 -7.97 -8.49
CA ILE A 87 9.71 -8.82 -8.92
C ILE A 87 9.15 -10.17 -9.37
N ASN A 88 8.99 -10.34 -10.69
CA ASN A 88 8.65 -11.64 -11.27
C ASN A 88 9.95 -12.41 -11.61
N ALA A 89 10.26 -13.44 -10.84
CA ALA A 89 11.49 -14.22 -11.02
C ALA A 89 11.28 -15.69 -10.63
N GLU A 90 12.00 -16.59 -11.29
CA GLU A 90 11.95 -18.03 -11.03
C GLU A 90 12.32 -18.40 -9.59
N MET A 91 11.91 -19.57 -9.15
CA MET A 91 12.30 -20.12 -7.85
C MET A 91 13.81 -20.38 -7.82
N GLY A 92 14.48 -19.97 -6.74
CA GLY A 92 15.94 -20.15 -6.60
C GLY A 92 16.80 -18.97 -7.04
N THR A 93 16.25 -17.99 -7.77
CA THR A 93 17.00 -16.80 -8.25
C THR A 93 17.37 -15.78 -7.16
N GLY A 94 16.94 -15.99 -5.91
CA GLY A 94 17.28 -15.12 -4.78
C GLY A 94 16.33 -13.93 -4.58
N LYS A 95 15.03 -14.09 -4.82
CA LYS A 95 14.00 -13.07 -4.53
C LYS A 95 14.12 -12.45 -3.13
N THR A 96 14.38 -13.28 -2.11
CA THR A 96 14.60 -12.80 -0.74
C THR A 96 15.81 -11.87 -0.66
N MET A 97 16.92 -12.23 -1.30
CA MET A 97 18.12 -11.41 -1.37
C MET A 97 17.83 -10.07 -2.06
N MET A 98 17.15 -10.09 -3.21
CA MET A 98 16.77 -8.87 -3.93
C MET A 98 15.89 -7.95 -3.07
N ALA A 99 14.90 -8.50 -2.37
CA ALA A 99 14.03 -7.73 -1.48
C ALA A 99 14.77 -7.14 -0.28
N ILE A 100 15.68 -7.89 0.34
CA ILE A 100 16.52 -7.40 1.44
C ILE A 100 17.46 -6.27 0.97
N CYS A 101 18.10 -6.44 -0.19
CA CYS A 101 18.96 -5.42 -0.79
C CYS A 101 18.17 -4.15 -1.13
N THR A 102 16.98 -4.31 -1.72
CA THR A 102 16.07 -3.20 -2.00
C THR A 102 15.73 -2.43 -0.73
N ALA A 103 15.37 -3.13 0.35
CA ALA A 103 15.08 -2.48 1.63
C ALA A 103 16.30 -1.73 2.22
N ALA A 104 17.51 -2.27 2.05
CA ALA A 104 18.73 -1.60 2.47
C ALA A 104 19.02 -0.33 1.65
N VAL A 105 18.79 -0.37 0.34
CA VAL A 105 18.91 0.81 -0.54
C VAL A 105 17.84 1.85 -0.19
N LEU A 106 16.58 1.46 -0.03
CA LEU A 106 15.51 2.35 0.41
C LEU A 106 15.83 3.02 1.75
N HIS A 107 16.50 2.31 2.66
CA HIS A 107 16.97 2.93 3.90
C HIS A 107 17.98 4.06 3.68
N ALA A 108 18.89 3.90 2.72
CA ALA A 108 19.81 4.98 2.34
C ALA A 108 19.07 6.17 1.67
N GLU A 109 17.95 5.91 0.99
CA GLU A 109 17.04 6.93 0.42
C GLU A 109 16.13 7.59 1.47
N GLY A 110 16.24 7.21 2.76
CA GLY A 110 15.54 7.83 3.88
C GLY A 110 14.37 7.02 4.45
N TYR A 111 14.04 5.86 3.89
CA TYR A 111 12.98 4.98 4.40
C TYR A 111 13.45 4.20 5.63
N ARG A 112 12.92 4.52 6.81
CA ARG A 112 13.48 3.98 8.07
C ARG A 112 13.05 2.56 8.41
N ARG A 113 11.86 2.14 7.99
CA ARG A 113 11.20 0.93 8.49
C ARG A 113 10.71 0.08 7.34
N THR A 114 11.02 -1.21 7.38
CA THR A 114 10.59 -2.18 6.37
C THR A 114 9.69 -3.22 7.01
N LEU A 115 8.47 -3.38 6.51
CA LEU A 115 7.56 -4.46 6.90
C LEU A 115 7.64 -5.59 5.87
N VAL A 116 7.96 -6.79 6.33
CA VAL A 116 8.01 -8.03 5.56
C VAL A 116 6.83 -8.90 5.93
N ILE A 117 6.00 -9.20 4.94
CA ILE A 117 4.88 -10.14 5.06
C ILE A 117 5.26 -11.43 4.36
N ALA A 118 5.39 -12.52 5.11
CA ALA A 118 5.83 -13.81 4.59
C ALA A 118 4.85 -14.95 4.95
N PRO A 119 4.90 -16.10 4.26
CA PRO A 119 4.31 -17.34 4.77
C PRO A 119 4.79 -17.61 6.22
N PRO A 120 3.91 -18.08 7.14
CA PRO A 120 4.24 -18.17 8.56
C PRO A 120 5.50 -18.99 8.88
N HIS A 121 5.73 -20.08 8.14
CA HIS A 121 6.90 -20.95 8.30
C HIS A 121 8.21 -20.34 7.78
N LEU A 122 8.16 -19.23 7.01
CA LEU A 122 9.34 -18.55 6.49
C LEU A 122 9.78 -17.35 7.32
N VAL A 123 8.99 -16.93 8.32
CA VAL A 123 9.28 -15.73 9.14
C VAL A 123 10.67 -15.78 9.78
N TYR A 124 11.05 -16.91 10.36
CA TYR A 124 12.37 -17.08 10.99
C TYR A 124 13.50 -17.19 9.96
N LYS A 125 13.22 -17.70 8.75
CA LYS A 125 14.19 -17.71 7.65
C LYS A 125 14.50 -16.29 7.18
N TRP A 126 13.47 -15.45 7.00
CA TRP A 126 13.65 -14.02 6.69
C TRP A 126 14.49 -13.31 7.74
N ARG A 127 14.21 -13.52 9.03
CA ARG A 127 15.02 -12.93 10.11
C ARG A 127 16.49 -13.28 9.95
N ARG A 128 16.79 -14.56 9.69
CA ARG A 128 18.15 -15.05 9.52
C ARG A 128 18.82 -14.38 8.32
N GLU A 129 18.18 -14.42 7.16
CA GLU A 129 18.74 -13.86 5.93
C GLU A 129 18.99 -12.35 6.04
N ILE A 130 18.11 -11.59 6.71
CA ILE A 130 18.32 -10.16 6.94
C ILE A 130 19.55 -9.91 7.81
N LEU A 131 19.68 -10.60 8.95
CA LEU A 131 20.80 -10.40 9.87
C LEU A 131 22.15 -10.83 9.26
N GLU A 132 22.14 -11.85 8.41
CA GLU A 132 23.30 -12.32 7.65
C GLU A 132 23.69 -11.36 6.51
N THR A 133 22.75 -10.60 5.96
CA THR A 133 22.97 -9.76 4.77
C THR A 133 23.26 -8.30 5.12
N VAL A 134 22.48 -7.72 6.05
CA VAL A 134 22.52 -6.27 6.32
C VAL A 134 23.33 -6.00 7.60
N PRO A 135 24.37 -5.15 7.55
CA PRO A 135 25.09 -4.72 8.75
C PRO A 135 24.20 -3.83 9.63
N ASN A 136 24.35 -3.97 10.95
CA ASN A 136 23.61 -3.21 11.95
C ASN A 136 22.07 -3.23 11.76
N ALA A 137 21.53 -4.30 11.17
CA ALA A 137 20.10 -4.46 11.03
C ALA A 137 19.45 -4.88 12.35
N ARG A 138 18.30 -4.27 12.66
CA ARG A 138 17.44 -4.69 13.77
C ARG A 138 16.22 -5.39 13.19
N VAL A 139 15.89 -6.56 13.74
CA VAL A 139 14.79 -7.38 13.25
C VAL A 139 13.80 -7.70 14.35
N TRP A 140 12.53 -7.36 14.12
CA TRP A 140 11.40 -7.64 14.98
C TRP A 140 10.53 -8.74 14.38
N VAL A 141 10.36 -9.85 15.10
CA VAL A 141 9.45 -10.93 14.69
C VAL A 141 8.13 -10.79 15.43
N LEU A 142 7.07 -10.51 14.65
CA LEU A 142 5.70 -10.24 15.11
C LEU A 142 4.77 -11.43 14.82
N ASN A 143 5.24 -12.65 15.12
CA ASN A 143 4.47 -13.88 14.87
C ASN A 143 4.31 -14.80 16.09
N GLY A 144 4.99 -14.47 17.20
CA GLY A 144 5.01 -15.25 18.45
C GLY A 144 3.92 -14.84 19.47
N PRO A 145 3.77 -15.59 20.56
CA PRO A 145 2.85 -15.23 21.66
C PRO A 145 3.22 -13.90 22.34
N ASP A 146 4.48 -13.49 22.24
CA ASP A 146 5.01 -12.24 22.78
C ASP A 146 4.78 -11.01 21.88
N THR A 147 4.04 -11.17 20.78
CA THR A 147 3.80 -10.10 19.80
C THR A 147 3.17 -8.87 20.43
N LEU A 148 2.17 -9.03 21.31
CA LEU A 148 1.54 -7.88 21.98
C LEU A 148 2.56 -7.07 22.80
N ARG A 149 3.42 -7.76 23.57
CA ARG A 149 4.49 -7.11 24.35
C ARG A 149 5.45 -6.34 23.43
N LYS A 150 5.88 -6.95 22.32
CA LYS A 150 6.73 -6.29 21.33
C LYS A 150 6.05 -5.07 20.70
N LEU A 151 4.76 -5.16 20.39
CA LEU A 151 4.00 -4.04 19.83
C LEU A 151 3.85 -2.89 20.83
N LEU A 152 3.65 -3.18 22.13
CA LEU A 152 3.63 -2.16 23.17
C LEU A 152 5.00 -1.48 23.33
N GLN A 153 6.08 -2.26 23.35
CA GLN A 153 7.44 -1.72 23.37
C GLN A 153 7.73 -0.85 22.14
N LEU A 154 7.28 -1.29 20.97
CA LEU A 154 7.39 -0.52 19.73
C LEU A 154 6.62 0.78 19.82
N ARG A 155 5.36 0.77 20.29
CA ARG A 155 4.56 1.98 20.46
C ARG A 155 5.28 3.00 21.33
N THR A 156 5.81 2.59 22.48
CA THR A 156 6.59 3.48 23.35
C THR A 156 7.87 3.98 22.67
N ALA A 157 8.57 3.12 21.93
CA ALA A 157 9.76 3.53 21.19
C ALA A 157 9.46 4.48 20.02
N LEU A 158 8.26 4.42 19.43
CA LEU A 158 7.82 5.33 18.37
C LEU A 158 7.48 6.73 18.88
N GLU A 159 7.07 6.85 20.13
CA GLU A 159 6.80 8.13 20.81
C GLU A 159 8.11 8.84 21.25
N GLN A 160 9.25 8.14 21.18
CA GLN A 160 10.57 8.62 21.57
C GLN A 160 11.47 8.85 20.35
N THR A 161 12.50 9.67 20.52
CA THR A 161 13.53 9.87 19.49
C THR A 161 14.15 8.53 19.10
N PRO A 162 14.28 8.20 17.79
CA PRO A 162 14.82 6.92 17.35
C PRO A 162 16.22 6.67 17.93
N THR A 163 16.35 5.61 18.71
CA THR A 163 17.63 5.22 19.35
C THR A 163 18.52 4.41 18.42
N HIS A 164 17.94 3.73 17.43
CA HIS A 164 18.65 2.92 16.45
C HIS A 164 18.78 3.67 15.11
N ARG A 165 19.99 3.70 14.54
CA ARG A 165 20.29 4.38 13.27
C ARG A 165 20.44 3.45 12.06
N GLY A 166 20.43 2.13 12.28
CA GLY A 166 20.49 1.15 11.20
C GLY A 166 19.11 0.75 10.68
N PRO A 167 19.06 -0.04 9.59
CA PRO A 167 17.80 -0.53 9.02
C PRO A 167 16.98 -1.36 10.02
N GLU A 168 15.70 -1.02 10.17
CA GLU A 168 14.76 -1.77 11.00
C GLU A 168 13.78 -2.58 10.15
N PHE A 169 13.73 -3.88 10.39
CA PHE A 169 12.84 -4.83 9.74
C PHE A 169 11.81 -5.37 10.72
N PHE A 170 10.56 -5.41 10.28
CA PHE A 170 9.43 -5.99 10.99
C PHE A 170 8.92 -7.15 10.16
N ILE A 171 8.86 -8.35 10.72
CA ILE A 171 8.48 -9.56 9.97
C ILE A 171 7.26 -10.16 10.61
N MET A 172 6.21 -10.35 9.81
CA MET A 172 4.99 -11.00 10.26
C MET A 172 4.50 -12.05 9.26
N GLY A 173 3.82 -13.07 9.79
CA GLY A 173 3.17 -14.07 8.95
C GLY A 173 1.89 -13.51 8.33
N ARG A 174 1.65 -13.78 7.04
CA ARG A 174 0.43 -13.33 6.33
C ARG A 174 -0.90 -13.68 7.04
N VAL A 175 -0.92 -14.77 7.81
CA VAL A 175 -2.13 -15.19 8.56
C VAL A 175 -2.47 -14.20 9.68
N ARG A 176 -1.47 -13.60 10.33
CA ARG A 176 -1.70 -12.60 11.40
C ARG A 176 -2.29 -11.30 10.87
N MET A 177 -1.98 -10.95 9.61
CA MET A 177 -2.51 -9.75 8.95
C MET A 177 -3.98 -9.89 8.52
N ARG A 178 -4.54 -11.10 8.51
CA ARG A 178 -5.94 -11.32 8.16
C ARG A 178 -6.91 -10.70 9.16
N MET A 179 -6.47 -10.47 10.39
CA MET A 179 -7.25 -9.71 11.35
C MET A 179 -7.29 -8.26 10.85
N GLY A 180 -8.49 -7.68 10.79
CA GLY A 180 -8.67 -6.31 10.31
C GLY A 180 -7.77 -5.31 11.04
N PHE A 181 -7.55 -4.16 10.43
CA PHE A 181 -6.85 -3.07 11.09
C PHE A 181 -7.78 -2.44 12.14
N HIS A 182 -7.19 -1.99 13.25
CA HIS A 182 -7.90 -1.13 14.16
C HIS A 182 -8.06 0.25 13.51
N TRP A 183 -9.26 0.79 13.54
CA TRP A 183 -9.54 2.17 13.16
C TRP A 183 -10.31 2.83 14.30
N LYS A 184 -10.24 4.15 14.34
CA LYS A 184 -11.01 4.99 15.24
C LYS A 184 -11.62 6.12 14.41
N PRO A 185 -12.79 6.63 14.80
CA PRO A 185 -13.32 7.84 14.20
C PRO A 185 -12.33 9.02 14.27
N ALA A 186 -12.41 9.87 13.26
CA ALA A 186 -11.69 11.12 13.13
C ALA A 186 -12.71 12.26 12.96
N TYR A 187 -12.94 13.00 14.04
CA TYR A 187 -13.79 14.17 14.04
C TYR A 187 -13.17 15.31 14.85
N ALA A 188 -13.47 16.54 14.46
CA ALA A 188 -13.33 17.71 15.30
C ALA A 188 -14.60 17.88 16.15
N VAL A 189 -14.49 18.54 17.30
CA VAL A 189 -15.64 18.88 18.14
C VAL A 189 -15.99 20.35 17.94
N ARG A 190 -17.23 20.63 17.55
CA ARG A 190 -17.76 21.99 17.37
C ARG A 190 -18.81 22.29 18.43
N ASN A 191 -18.64 23.41 19.12
CA ASN A 191 -19.62 23.92 20.08
C ASN A 191 -20.65 24.78 19.34
N VAL A 192 -21.93 24.50 19.59
CA VAL A 192 -23.06 25.27 19.07
C VAL A 192 -23.86 25.79 20.26
N HIS A 193 -24.13 27.09 20.27
CA HIS A 193 -24.91 27.74 21.32
C HIS A 193 -26.36 27.88 20.84
N VAL A 194 -27.26 27.12 21.46
CA VAL A 194 -28.69 27.14 21.15
C VAL A 194 -29.39 27.92 22.25
N ARG A 195 -30.21 28.90 21.87
CA ARG A 195 -31.07 29.63 22.80
C ARG A 195 -32.37 28.85 22.95
N GLU A 196 -32.70 28.46 24.17
CA GLU A 196 -33.90 27.70 24.50
C GLU A 196 -34.75 28.48 25.51
N HIS A 197 -36.07 28.35 25.37
CA HIS A 197 -37.06 28.86 26.32
C HIS A 197 -37.09 27.97 27.58
N THR A 198 -37.25 28.58 28.76
CA THR A 198 -37.25 27.85 30.05
C THR A 198 -38.44 26.89 30.14
N GLU A 199 -39.55 27.21 29.48
CA GLU A 199 -40.74 26.38 29.39
C GLU A 199 -40.98 25.94 27.94
N ARG A 200 -41.07 24.61 27.72
CA ARG A 200 -41.23 24.03 26.39
C ARG A 200 -42.61 24.38 25.82
N GLY A 201 -42.66 25.18 24.76
CA GLY A 201 -43.89 25.62 24.11
C GLY A 201 -44.46 26.95 24.62
N ASN A 202 -43.73 27.66 25.49
CA ASN A 202 -44.06 29.01 25.92
C ASN A 202 -43.00 30.01 25.41
N ASP A 203 -43.31 30.65 24.28
CA ASP A 203 -42.44 31.61 23.60
C ASP A 203 -42.23 32.91 24.41
N GLU A 204 -43.02 33.14 25.47
CA GLU A 204 -42.86 34.27 26.39
C GLU A 204 -41.98 33.95 27.60
N SER A 205 -41.59 32.68 27.79
CA SER A 205 -40.75 32.29 28.93
C SER A 205 -39.31 32.79 28.77
N PRO A 206 -38.59 33.06 29.89
CA PRO A 206 -37.20 33.49 29.85
C PRO A 206 -36.34 32.53 29.03
N THR A 207 -35.37 33.03 28.29
CA THR A 207 -34.46 32.18 27.50
C THR A 207 -33.13 31.97 28.21
N PHE A 208 -32.56 30.77 28.07
CA PHE A 208 -31.18 30.49 28.46
C PHE A 208 -30.38 29.97 27.26
N VAL A 209 -29.04 30.04 27.35
CA VAL A 209 -28.15 29.54 26.31
C VAL A 209 -27.61 28.19 26.71
N ARG A 210 -27.91 27.16 25.92
CA ARG A 210 -27.36 25.82 26.05
C ARG A 210 -26.24 25.63 25.05
N THR A 211 -25.06 25.24 25.53
CA THR A 211 -23.95 24.84 24.65
C THR A 211 -24.04 23.35 24.37
N VAL A 212 -24.19 22.99 23.10
CA VAL A 212 -24.23 21.59 22.63
C VAL A 212 -22.98 21.33 21.79
N ARG A 213 -22.43 20.12 21.90
CA ARG A 213 -21.24 19.70 21.15
C ARG A 213 -21.64 18.75 20.04
N TYR A 214 -21.12 18.98 18.84
CA TYR A 214 -21.33 18.10 17.69
C TYR A 214 -19.99 17.68 17.08
N ALA A 215 -19.97 16.48 16.53
CA ALA A 215 -18.87 16.01 15.70
C ALA A 215 -18.89 16.74 14.35
N ALA A 216 -17.71 17.11 13.86
CA ALA A 216 -17.50 17.80 12.61
C ALA A 216 -16.33 17.18 11.85
N CYS A 217 -16.31 17.33 10.53
CA CYS A 217 -15.18 16.91 9.71
C CYS A 217 -13.91 17.67 10.14
N PRO A 218 -12.78 16.97 10.36
CA PRO A 218 -11.54 17.61 10.75
C PRO A 218 -10.90 18.45 9.63
N ALA A 219 -11.27 18.21 8.36
CA ALA A 219 -10.73 18.93 7.21
C ALA A 219 -11.56 20.17 6.84
N CYS A 220 -12.86 20.01 6.58
CA CYS A 220 -13.72 21.13 6.14
C CYS A 220 -14.59 21.75 7.25
N GLY A 221 -14.68 21.13 8.42
CA GLY A 221 -15.46 21.66 9.55
C GLY A 221 -16.99 21.43 9.46
N THR A 222 -17.46 20.72 8.44
CA THR A 222 -18.88 20.38 8.26
C THR A 222 -19.38 19.46 9.37
N THR A 223 -20.51 19.80 9.96
CA THR A 223 -21.14 18.99 11.03
C THR A 223 -21.57 17.63 10.49
N VAL A 224 -21.22 16.58 11.23
CA VAL A 224 -21.61 15.21 10.89
C VAL A 224 -23.06 14.99 11.32
N VAL A 225 -23.87 14.47 10.40
CA VAL A 225 -25.30 14.21 10.61
C VAL A 225 -25.60 12.72 10.46
N ASN A 226 -26.61 12.23 11.18
CA ASN A 226 -27.07 10.84 11.12
C ASN A 226 -27.89 10.54 9.85
N GLY A 227 -28.59 9.40 9.82
CA GLY A 227 -29.48 9.01 8.71
C GLY A 227 -30.70 9.92 8.55
N ASP A 228 -31.16 10.52 9.65
CA ASP A 228 -32.34 11.39 9.72
C ASP A 228 -32.01 12.87 9.46
N GLY A 229 -30.72 13.21 9.35
CA GLY A 229 -30.23 14.57 9.14
C GLY A 229 -29.90 15.34 10.42
N ASP A 230 -30.01 14.71 11.60
CA ASP A 230 -29.69 15.34 12.87
C ASP A 230 -28.18 15.37 13.13
N PRO A 231 -27.64 16.49 13.65
CA PRO A 231 -26.24 16.59 14.10
C PRO A 231 -25.88 15.54 15.16
N VAL A 232 -24.74 14.87 14.97
CA VAL A 232 -24.28 13.79 15.84
C VAL A 232 -23.40 14.34 16.96
N PRO A 233 -23.74 14.12 18.25
CA PRO A 233 -22.83 14.40 19.36
C PRO A 233 -21.58 13.52 19.31
N PRO A 234 -20.40 14.01 19.74
CA PRO A 234 -19.15 13.23 19.76
C PRO A 234 -19.26 11.86 20.44
N GLU A 235 -20.08 11.77 21.48
CA GLU A 235 -20.29 10.56 22.28
C GLU A 235 -21.11 9.48 21.53
N LEU A 236 -21.89 9.90 20.54
CA LEU A 236 -22.76 9.05 19.72
C LEU A 236 -22.20 8.85 18.30
N PHE A 237 -20.92 9.19 18.08
CA PHE A 237 -20.30 9.02 16.78
C PHE A 237 -20.31 7.54 16.36
N PRO A 238 -20.81 7.18 15.16
CA PRO A 238 -20.88 5.79 14.72
C PRO A 238 -19.49 5.14 14.63
N THR A 239 -19.27 4.05 15.36
CA THR A 239 -18.00 3.28 15.36
C THR A 239 -18.13 1.92 14.65
N GLU A 240 -19.33 1.56 14.20
CA GLU A 240 -19.58 0.25 13.58
C GLU A 240 -19.08 0.17 12.13
N ARG A 241 -19.09 1.32 11.41
CA ARG A 241 -18.70 1.41 10.01
C ARG A 241 -17.88 2.67 9.80
N ARG A 242 -16.88 2.57 8.94
CA ARG A 242 -16.10 3.71 8.46
C ARG A 242 -17.00 4.61 7.62
N GLN A 243 -16.90 5.91 7.84
CA GLN A 243 -17.66 6.90 7.11
C GLN A 243 -16.70 7.91 6.46
N THR A 244 -17.22 8.68 5.54
CA THR A 244 -16.51 9.81 4.93
C THR A 244 -17.38 11.04 5.06
N CYS A 245 -16.73 12.21 5.09
CA CYS A 245 -17.44 13.48 5.07
C CYS A 245 -18.28 13.57 3.80
N ARG A 246 -19.56 13.89 3.94
CA ARG A 246 -20.48 14.06 2.80
C ARG A 246 -20.11 15.23 1.88
N GLU A 247 -19.32 16.19 2.39
CA GLU A 247 -18.97 17.41 1.65
C GLU A 247 -17.59 17.33 0.99
N CYS A 248 -16.55 16.92 1.71
CA CYS A 248 -15.17 16.88 1.17
C CYS A 248 -14.61 15.48 0.93
N GLY A 249 -15.31 14.40 1.32
CA GLY A 249 -14.85 13.03 1.16
C GLY A 249 -13.78 12.55 2.15
N GLU A 250 -13.32 13.42 3.07
CA GLU A 250 -12.33 13.06 4.09
C GLU A 250 -12.83 11.89 4.96
N PRO A 251 -12.00 10.87 5.28
CA PRO A 251 -12.37 9.81 6.21
C PRO A 251 -12.73 10.33 7.61
N LEU A 252 -13.86 9.85 8.15
CA LEU A 252 -14.38 10.17 9.49
C LEU A 252 -14.41 8.97 10.43
#